data_AF-A0A533VSJ8-F1
#
_entry.id   AF-A0A533VSJ8-F1
#
_cell.length_a   1.000
_cell.length_b   1.000
_cell.length_c   1.000
_cell.angle_alpha   90.00
_cell.angle_beta   90.00
_cell.angle_gamma   90.00
#
_symmetry.space_group_name_H-M   'P 1'
#
loop_
_entity.id
_entity.type
_entity.pdbx_description
1 polymer ?
#
loop_
_entity_poly.entity_id
_entity_poly.type
_entity_poly.pdbx_seq_one_letter_code
_entity_poly.pdbx_strand_id
1 'polypeptide(L)'
;METELQVYLNGEYVPKSKATVSVFDHGVLYGDGVFEGIRAYSGSVFQLDPHVDRLFASANYIQLKIPLDKDKITRVILETLRRNKLKDAYIRVVVTRGIGDLGVNPESCREPTIFVIAEPVSSALGPKEPKVVRVIISSIRRDSVDATTHEVKSLNYLNSILARLEAANVGADDAIMLDSRGFVSEGTVTNVFTVIEGVVYTPRTSSAILHGITRARIIRLCRELGIMVVEREITPFELVSANEVF
;
A
#
# COMPACT_ATOMS: atom_id res chain seq x y z
N MET A 1 -30.85 -2.96 13.73
CA MET A 1 -30.20 -3.50 12.53
C MET A 1 -29.09 -2.53 12.17
N GLU A 2 -27.85 -2.96 12.29
CA GLU A 2 -26.70 -2.14 11.87
C GLU A 2 -26.82 -1.94 10.36
N THR A 3 -26.87 -0.69 9.90
CA THR A 3 -26.94 -0.38 8.47
C THR A 3 -25.66 -0.82 7.79
N GLU A 4 -25.79 -1.64 6.75
CA GLU A 4 -24.65 -2.15 5.98
C GLU A 4 -23.79 -1.00 5.43
N LEU A 5 -22.46 -1.18 5.54
CA LEU A 5 -21.48 -0.22 5.02
C LEU A 5 -21.70 0.02 3.52
N GLN A 6 -21.60 1.29 3.14
CA GLN A 6 -21.70 1.75 1.76
C GLN A 6 -20.31 1.79 1.13
N VAL A 7 -20.21 1.33 -0.11
CA VAL A 7 -19.02 1.39 -0.96
C VAL A 7 -19.32 2.35 -2.10
N TYR A 8 -18.40 3.28 -2.37
CA TYR A 8 -18.48 4.04 -3.62
C TYR A 8 -18.05 3.12 -4.76
N LEU A 9 -18.85 3.02 -5.83
CA LEU A 9 -18.55 2.24 -7.03
C LEU A 9 -19.07 3.00 -8.25
N ASN A 10 -18.16 3.42 -9.15
CA ASN A 10 -18.48 4.08 -10.43
C ASN A 10 -19.49 5.24 -10.35
N GLY A 11 -19.43 6.05 -9.29
CA GLY A 11 -20.31 7.23 -9.11
C GLY A 11 -21.48 7.01 -8.16
N GLU A 12 -21.77 5.77 -7.80
CA GLU A 12 -22.87 5.41 -6.89
C GLU A 12 -22.34 4.94 -5.54
N TYR A 13 -23.19 5.03 -4.51
CA TYR A 13 -22.94 4.43 -3.22
C TYR A 13 -23.86 3.22 -3.07
N VAL A 14 -23.26 2.04 -3.04
CA VAL A 14 -23.98 0.77 -2.97
C VAL A 14 -23.70 0.08 -1.63
N PRO A 15 -24.64 -0.72 -1.09
CA PRO A 15 -24.34 -1.57 0.06
C PRO A 15 -23.20 -2.54 -0.25
N LYS A 16 -22.34 -2.82 0.73
CA LYS A 16 -21.14 -3.68 0.60
C LYS A 16 -21.43 -5.02 -0.10
N SER A 17 -22.54 -5.68 0.22
CA SER A 17 -23.00 -6.93 -0.39
C SER A 17 -23.31 -6.82 -1.88
N LYS A 18 -23.56 -5.61 -2.39
CA LYS A 18 -23.84 -5.33 -3.80
C LYS A 18 -22.66 -4.69 -4.53
N ALA A 19 -21.54 -4.44 -3.85
CA ALA A 19 -20.33 -3.89 -4.46
C ALA A 19 -19.59 -4.99 -5.24
N THR A 20 -19.95 -5.17 -6.51
CA THR A 20 -19.36 -6.18 -7.39
C THR A 20 -18.60 -5.56 -8.55
N VAL A 21 -17.59 -6.27 -9.04
CA VAL A 21 -16.89 -5.97 -10.29
C VAL A 21 -17.13 -7.11 -11.28
N SER A 22 -17.04 -6.82 -12.57
CA SER A 22 -17.18 -7.86 -13.59
C SER A 22 -16.02 -8.85 -13.53
N VAL A 23 -16.30 -10.13 -13.79
CA VAL A 23 -15.25 -11.14 -13.97
C VAL A 23 -14.43 -10.94 -15.26
N PHE A 24 -14.88 -10.06 -16.16
CA PHE A 24 -14.17 -9.61 -17.36
C PHE A 24 -13.37 -8.31 -17.14
N ASP A 25 -13.32 -7.80 -15.91
CA ASP A 25 -12.50 -6.64 -15.58
C ASP A 25 -11.01 -7.04 -15.60
N HIS A 26 -10.19 -6.29 -16.32
CA HIS A 26 -8.75 -6.55 -16.46
C HIS A 26 -7.99 -6.39 -15.14
N GLY A 27 -8.54 -5.65 -14.17
CA GLY A 27 -8.03 -5.65 -12.80
C GLY A 27 -8.17 -7.01 -12.11
N VAL A 28 -9.21 -7.78 -12.44
CA VAL A 28 -9.43 -9.15 -11.93
C VAL A 28 -8.61 -10.16 -12.71
N LEU A 29 -8.60 -10.05 -14.04
CA LEU A 29 -7.95 -11.03 -14.92
C LEU A 29 -6.41 -10.94 -14.90
N TYR A 30 -5.87 -9.73 -14.82
CA TYR A 30 -4.44 -9.47 -15.05
C TYR A 30 -3.78 -8.61 -13.97
N GLY A 31 -4.53 -8.19 -12.94
CA GLY A 31 -4.04 -7.24 -11.96
C GLY A 31 -3.79 -5.84 -12.54
N ASP A 32 -4.37 -5.50 -13.69
CA ASP A 32 -4.22 -4.19 -14.34
C ASP A 32 -5.07 -3.15 -13.61
N GLY A 33 -4.45 -2.53 -12.60
CA GLY A 33 -5.05 -1.50 -11.77
C GLY A 33 -4.11 -1.03 -10.69
N VAL A 34 -4.52 0.01 -9.98
CA VAL A 34 -3.78 0.63 -8.87
C VAL A 34 -4.67 0.80 -7.65
N PHE A 35 -4.04 0.90 -6.48
CA PHE A 35 -4.79 1.15 -5.26
C PHE A 35 -4.04 2.01 -4.25
N GLU A 36 -4.79 2.51 -3.28
CA GLU A 36 -4.24 3.14 -2.08
C GLU A 36 -4.79 2.53 -0.79
N GLY A 37 -3.95 2.57 0.24
CA GLY A 37 -4.31 2.16 1.59
C GLY A 37 -4.14 3.32 2.54
N ILE A 38 -5.25 3.87 3.03
CA ILE A 38 -5.30 5.14 3.75
C ILE A 38 -5.91 4.91 5.13
N ARG A 39 -5.46 5.66 6.14
CA ARG A 39 -6.01 5.58 7.50
C ARG A 39 -6.71 6.88 7.88
N ALA A 40 -7.89 6.75 8.48
CA ALA A 40 -8.53 7.81 9.24
C ALA A 40 -8.36 7.54 10.73
N TYR A 41 -8.07 8.60 11.48
CA TYR A 41 -7.91 8.59 12.93
C TYR A 41 -8.75 9.72 13.52
N SER A 42 -9.67 9.40 14.43
CA SER A 42 -10.50 10.38 15.15
C SER A 42 -11.18 11.41 14.24
N GLY A 43 -11.59 10.99 13.04
CA GLY A 43 -12.27 11.83 12.04
C GLY A 43 -11.35 12.58 11.08
N SER A 44 -10.03 12.42 11.18
CA SER A 44 -9.04 13.03 10.27
C SER A 44 -8.36 11.97 9.41
N VAL A 45 -8.26 12.21 8.10
CA VAL A 45 -7.57 11.30 7.18
C VAL A 45 -6.08 11.64 7.15
N PHE A 46 -5.23 10.69 7.53
CA PHE A 46 -3.80 10.89 7.61
C PHE A 46 -3.18 10.96 6.21
N GLN A 47 -2.44 12.05 5.93
CA GLN A 47 -1.68 12.25 4.69
C GLN A 47 -2.49 12.00 3.41
N LEU A 48 -3.75 12.47 3.36
CA LEU A 48 -4.65 12.22 2.23
C LEU A 48 -4.08 12.69 0.89
N ASP A 49 -3.56 13.92 0.82
CA ASP A 49 -3.03 14.47 -0.44
C ASP A 49 -1.86 13.63 -0.98
N PRO A 50 -0.83 13.26 -0.18
CA PRO A 50 0.20 12.31 -0.63
C PRO A 50 -0.32 10.96 -1.11
N HIS A 51 -1.36 10.40 -0.48
CA HIS A 51 -1.98 9.16 -0.94
C HIS A 51 -2.62 9.35 -2.31
N VAL A 52 -3.40 10.42 -2.50
CA VAL A 52 -4.01 10.73 -3.79
C VAL A 52 -2.94 11.00 -4.85
N ASP A 53 -1.88 11.74 -4.54
CA ASP A 53 -0.78 11.99 -5.46
C ASP A 53 -0.12 10.68 -5.93
N ARG A 54 0.14 9.75 -5.00
CA ARG A 54 0.75 8.45 -5.34
C ARG A 54 -0.19 7.54 -6.13
N LEU A 55 -1.50 7.60 -5.87
CA LEU A 55 -2.50 6.90 -6.69
C LEU A 55 -2.41 7.34 -8.16
N PHE A 56 -2.37 8.66 -8.40
CA PHE A 56 -2.25 9.21 -9.75
C PHE A 56 -0.88 8.94 -10.38
N ALA A 57 0.20 8.99 -9.61
CA ALA A 57 1.53 8.63 -10.11
C ALA A 57 1.60 7.15 -10.53
N SER A 58 1.04 6.25 -9.72
CA SER A 58 0.95 4.82 -10.04
C SER A 58 0.11 4.59 -11.30
N ALA A 59 -1.05 5.25 -11.40
CA ALA A 59 -1.92 5.16 -12.57
C ALA A 59 -1.23 5.69 -13.84
N ASN A 60 -0.51 6.81 -13.72
CA ASN A 60 0.25 7.38 -14.84
C ASN A 60 1.33 6.42 -15.36
N TYR A 61 2.07 5.75 -14.49
CA TYR A 61 3.11 4.80 -14.91
C TYR A 61 2.54 3.67 -15.78
N ILE A 62 1.39 3.11 -15.39
CA ILE A 62 0.71 2.06 -16.17
C ILE A 62 -0.21 2.62 -17.26
N GLN A 63 -0.14 3.93 -17.56
CA GLN A 63 -0.99 4.61 -18.54
C GLN A 63 -2.50 4.39 -18.30
N LEU A 64 -2.92 4.33 -17.04
CA LEU A 64 -4.32 4.25 -16.61
C LEU A 64 -4.88 5.64 -16.33
N LYS A 65 -5.89 6.05 -17.11
CA LYS A 65 -6.58 7.32 -16.91
C LYS A 65 -7.65 7.19 -15.83
N ILE A 66 -7.41 7.74 -14.65
CA ILE A 66 -8.43 7.81 -13.60
C ILE A 66 -9.60 8.70 -14.09
N PRO A 67 -10.87 8.26 -13.97
CA PRO A 67 -12.03 9.01 -14.50
C PRO A 67 -12.40 10.25 -13.66
N LEU A 68 -11.74 10.44 -12.51
CA LEU A 68 -11.93 11.56 -11.60
C LEU A 68 -10.61 12.32 -11.44
N ASP A 69 -10.68 13.64 -11.23
CA ASP A 69 -9.55 14.44 -10.80
C ASP A 69 -9.23 14.23 -9.31
N LYS A 70 -8.07 14.74 -8.85
CA LYS A 70 -7.60 14.59 -7.47
C LYS A 70 -8.60 15.12 -6.43
N ASP A 71 -9.24 16.25 -6.72
CA ASP A 71 -10.22 16.87 -5.81
C ASP A 71 -11.49 16.02 -5.68
N LYS A 72 -11.95 15.44 -6.79
CA LYS A 72 -13.10 14.53 -6.79
C LYS A 72 -12.78 13.23 -6.05
N ILE A 73 -11.60 12.64 -6.27
CA ILE A 73 -11.15 11.45 -5.51
C ILE A 73 -11.14 11.75 -4.00
N THR A 74 -10.55 12.88 -3.62
CA THR A 74 -10.53 13.36 -2.23
C THR A 74 -11.94 13.48 -1.65
N ARG A 75 -12.85 14.12 -2.39
CA ARG A 75 -14.26 14.25 -1.97
C ARG A 75 -14.96 12.90 -1.83
N VAL A 76 -14.76 11.97 -2.76
CA VAL A 76 -15.33 10.62 -2.71
C VAL A 76 -14.84 9.87 -1.47
N ILE A 77 -13.54 9.89 -1.18
CA ILE A 77 -12.95 9.24 0.01
C ILE A 77 -13.61 9.78 1.29
N LEU A 78 -13.67 11.10 1.43
CA LEU A 78 -14.25 11.74 2.62
C LEU A 78 -15.76 11.47 2.73
N GLU A 79 -16.47 11.47 1.61
CA GLU A 79 -17.91 11.19 1.59
C GLU A 79 -18.22 9.73 1.92
N THR A 80 -17.42 8.76 1.46
CA THR A 80 -17.55 7.36 1.87
C THR A 80 -17.42 7.20 3.39
N LEU A 81 -16.50 7.91 4.04
CA LEU A 81 -16.38 7.93 5.51
C LEU A 81 -17.61 8.55 6.18
N ARG A 82 -18.11 9.68 5.67
CA ARG A 82 -19.30 10.37 6.23
C ARG A 82 -20.54 9.51 6.16
N ARG A 83 -20.80 8.87 5.01
CA ARG A 83 -21.96 7.99 4.80
C ARG A 83 -21.94 6.79 5.74
N ASN A 84 -20.76 6.24 5.99
CA ASN A 84 -20.56 5.14 6.92
C ASN A 84 -20.41 5.59 8.38
N LYS A 85 -20.44 6.90 8.66
CA LYS A 85 -20.26 7.49 10.00
C LYS A 85 -18.97 7.03 10.70
N LEU A 86 -17.92 6.79 9.91
CA LEU A 86 -16.64 6.28 10.42
C LEU A 86 -15.69 7.43 10.77
N LYS A 87 -15.13 7.37 11.99
CA LYS A 87 -14.06 8.28 12.45
C LYS A 87 -12.69 7.62 12.42
N ASP A 88 -12.64 6.33 12.74
CA ASP A 88 -11.46 5.50 12.70
C ASP A 88 -11.69 4.40 11.67
N ALA A 89 -10.92 4.45 10.57
CA ALA A 89 -11.16 3.60 9.42
C ALA A 89 -9.89 3.27 8.65
N TYR A 90 -9.91 2.11 8.00
CA TYR A 90 -9.02 1.84 6.87
C TYR A 90 -9.81 2.07 5.58
N ILE A 91 -9.26 2.90 4.69
CA ILE A 91 -9.84 3.21 3.40
C ILE A 91 -9.00 2.56 2.31
N ARG A 92 -9.67 1.88 1.40
CA ARG A 92 -9.08 1.29 0.19
C ARG A 92 -9.70 1.95 -1.02
N VAL A 93 -8.89 2.69 -1.77
CA VAL A 93 -9.26 3.24 -3.09
C VAL A 93 -8.66 2.33 -4.14
N VAL A 94 -9.44 1.91 -5.13
CA VAL A 94 -8.96 1.08 -6.24
C VAL A 94 -9.45 1.67 -7.55
N VAL A 95 -8.57 1.66 -8.55
CA VAL A 95 -8.92 1.94 -9.95
C VAL A 95 -8.38 0.79 -10.80
N THR A 96 -9.26 0.07 -11.49
CA THR A 96 -8.88 -0.97 -12.44
C THR A 96 -8.92 -0.42 -13.86
N ARG A 97 -8.30 -1.14 -14.80
CA ARG A 97 -8.41 -0.85 -16.24
C ARG A 97 -9.84 -0.94 -16.76
N GLY A 98 -10.68 -1.77 -16.14
CA GLY A 98 -12.08 -1.94 -16.50
C GLY A 98 -12.34 -3.18 -17.34
N ILE A 99 -13.56 -3.28 -17.87
CA ILE A 99 -14.03 -4.44 -18.65
C ILE A 99 -13.43 -4.40 -20.06
N GLY A 100 -12.83 -5.52 -20.48
CA GLY A 100 -12.29 -5.70 -21.83
C GLY A 100 -12.55 -7.11 -22.37
N ASP A 101 -11.90 -7.43 -23.49
CA ASP A 101 -11.83 -8.81 -23.99
C ASP A 101 -10.84 -9.65 -23.17
N LEU A 102 -10.59 -10.90 -23.58
CA LEU A 102 -9.64 -11.81 -22.90
C LEU A 102 -8.19 -11.64 -23.38
N GLY A 103 -7.90 -10.59 -24.16
CA GLY A 103 -6.54 -10.22 -24.54
C GLY A 103 -5.92 -9.30 -23.49
N VAL A 104 -4.59 -9.24 -23.45
CA VAL A 104 -3.85 -8.34 -22.55
C VAL A 104 -3.72 -6.91 -23.09
N ASN A 105 -4.27 -6.62 -24.28
CA ASN A 105 -4.22 -5.27 -24.85
C ASN A 105 -5.20 -4.37 -24.08
N PRO A 106 -4.72 -3.33 -23.36
CA PRO A 106 -5.58 -2.46 -22.56
C PRO A 106 -6.53 -1.60 -23.39
N GLU A 107 -6.35 -1.48 -24.71
CA GLU A 107 -7.24 -0.74 -25.59
C GLU A 107 -8.64 -1.36 -25.70
N SER A 108 -8.80 -2.66 -25.38
CA SER A 108 -10.11 -3.30 -25.35
C SER A 108 -10.96 -2.81 -24.16
N CYS A 109 -10.34 -2.20 -23.15
CA CYS A 109 -11.00 -1.62 -22.00
C CYS A 109 -11.40 -0.16 -22.23
N ARG A 110 -12.71 0.11 -22.18
CA ARG A 110 -13.23 1.46 -22.48
C ARG A 110 -13.34 2.37 -21.27
N GLU A 111 -13.72 1.81 -20.12
CA GLU A 111 -14.04 2.57 -18.92
C GLU A 111 -13.42 1.92 -17.68
N PRO A 112 -12.46 2.60 -17.02
CA PRO A 112 -11.90 2.17 -15.74
C PRO A 112 -12.96 2.01 -14.66
N THR A 113 -12.89 0.93 -13.90
CA THR A 113 -13.71 0.77 -12.70
C THR A 113 -13.03 1.47 -11.53
N ILE A 114 -13.76 2.29 -10.78
CA ILE A 114 -13.27 2.91 -9.55
C ILE A 114 -14.18 2.57 -8.38
N PHE A 115 -13.57 2.19 -7.26
CA PHE A 115 -14.30 2.01 -6.02
C PHE A 115 -13.52 2.46 -4.78
N VAL A 116 -14.26 2.86 -3.75
CA VAL A 116 -13.73 3.24 -2.44
C VAL A 116 -14.45 2.47 -1.34
N ILE A 117 -13.69 1.64 -0.63
CA ILE A 117 -14.13 0.87 0.53
C ILE A 117 -13.64 1.58 1.78
N ALA A 118 -14.47 1.66 2.81
CA ALA A 118 -14.06 2.08 4.14
C ALA A 118 -14.54 1.05 5.18
N GLU A 119 -13.61 0.50 5.95
CA GLU A 119 -13.89 -0.46 7.02
C GLU A 119 -13.53 0.17 8.38
N PRO A 120 -14.34 -0.04 9.43
CA PRO A 120 -13.96 0.35 10.77
C PRO A 120 -12.68 -0.40 11.18
N VAL A 121 -11.76 0.32 11.80
CA VAL A 121 -10.61 -0.26 12.48
C VAL A 121 -10.58 0.26 13.90
N SER A 122 -10.02 -0.52 14.83
CA SER A 122 -9.94 -0.05 16.21
C SER A 122 -9.17 1.29 16.25
N SER A 123 -9.72 2.22 17.04
CA SER A 123 -9.21 3.58 17.23
C SER A 123 -7.88 3.65 17.96
N ALA A 124 -7.32 2.49 18.33
CA ALA A 124 -6.02 2.44 18.96
C ALA A 124 -5.02 3.07 17.98
N LEU A 125 -4.35 4.14 18.42
CA LEU A 125 -3.17 4.75 17.81
C LEU A 125 -1.97 3.77 17.79
N GLY A 126 -2.23 2.49 17.56
CA GLY A 126 -1.45 1.35 18.02
C GLY A 126 -1.86 0.90 19.43
N PRO A 127 -1.60 -0.36 19.80
CA PRO A 127 -1.56 -0.77 21.20
C PRO A 127 -0.65 0.17 22.02
N LYS A 128 -0.93 0.33 23.32
CA LYS A 128 -0.11 1.16 24.23
C LYS A 128 1.37 0.75 24.23
N GLU A 129 1.64 -0.52 23.92
CA GLU A 129 2.97 -1.06 23.73
C GLU A 129 3.12 -1.56 22.29
N PRO A 130 4.26 -1.30 21.62
CA PRO A 130 4.52 -1.83 20.28
C PRO A 130 4.41 -3.36 20.29
N LYS A 131 3.61 -3.92 19.38
CA LYS A 131 3.59 -5.37 19.18
C LYS A 131 4.93 -5.77 18.56
N VAL A 132 5.73 -6.53 19.30
CA VAL A 132 6.90 -7.20 18.74
C VAL A 132 6.42 -8.21 17.70
N VAL A 133 6.96 -8.13 16.49
CA VAL A 133 6.67 -9.05 15.39
C VAL A 133 7.89 -9.91 15.10
N ARG A 134 7.67 -11.18 14.78
CA ARG A 134 8.73 -12.07 14.29
C ARG A 134 8.72 -12.04 12.78
N VAL A 135 9.87 -11.80 12.17
CA VAL A 135 10.01 -11.76 10.71
C VAL A 135 11.10 -12.72 10.25
N ILE A 136 10.95 -13.23 9.03
CA ILE A 136 12.02 -13.94 8.33
C ILE A 136 12.60 -13.09 7.20
N ILE A 137 13.80 -13.44 6.73
CA ILE A 137 14.26 -12.99 5.41
C ILE A 137 13.72 -14.00 4.39
N SER A 138 12.86 -13.53 3.48
CA SER A 138 12.22 -14.37 2.46
C SER A 138 13.21 -14.77 1.37
N SER A 139 13.01 -15.97 0.81
CA SER A 139 13.71 -16.42 -0.39
C SER A 139 13.21 -15.71 -1.66
N ILE A 140 11.95 -15.24 -1.62
CA ILE A 140 11.33 -14.44 -2.69
C ILE A 140 12.00 -13.06 -2.75
N ARG A 141 12.52 -12.71 -3.94
CA ARG A 141 13.07 -11.38 -4.20
C ARG A 141 11.98 -10.38 -4.55
N ARG A 142 12.19 -9.12 -4.18
CA ARG A 142 11.33 -8.03 -4.60
C ARG A 142 11.53 -7.76 -6.09
N ASP A 143 10.43 -7.50 -6.80
CA ASP A 143 10.46 -7.17 -8.23
C ASP A 143 11.37 -5.96 -8.48
N SER A 144 12.29 -6.07 -9.44
CA SER A 144 13.25 -5.01 -9.72
C SER A 144 12.59 -3.75 -10.29
N VAL A 145 13.27 -2.61 -10.13
CA VAL A 145 12.80 -1.30 -10.60
C VAL A 145 12.64 -1.22 -12.13
N ASP A 146 13.30 -2.12 -12.87
CA ASP A 146 13.26 -2.23 -14.33
C ASP A 146 12.34 -3.36 -14.84
N ALA A 147 11.55 -3.97 -13.95
CA ALA A 147 10.54 -4.98 -14.28
C ALA A 147 9.12 -4.42 -14.07
N THR A 148 8.25 -5.15 -13.36
CA THR A 148 6.92 -4.68 -12.93
C THR A 148 6.96 -3.61 -11.84
N THR A 149 8.13 -3.37 -11.23
CA THR A 149 8.48 -2.45 -10.14
C THR A 149 7.44 -2.31 -9.01
N HIS A 150 7.88 -2.60 -7.77
CA HIS A 150 7.05 -2.37 -6.59
C HIS A 150 6.89 -0.88 -6.23
N GLU A 151 7.55 0.03 -6.95
CA GLU A 151 7.31 1.48 -6.84
C GLU A 151 5.88 1.87 -7.24
N VAL A 152 5.25 1.06 -8.10
CA VAL A 152 3.84 1.20 -8.47
C VAL A 152 2.99 0.43 -7.47
N LYS A 153 2.03 1.11 -6.84
CA LYS A 153 1.06 0.45 -5.95
C LYS A 153 -0.07 -0.20 -6.75
N SER A 154 0.29 -1.21 -7.55
CA SER A 154 -0.61 -1.93 -8.46
C SER A 154 -1.38 -3.05 -7.77
N LEU A 155 -2.31 -3.71 -8.48
CA LEU A 155 -3.00 -4.91 -7.98
C LEU A 155 -2.14 -6.18 -8.06
N ASN A 156 -0.92 -6.11 -8.61
CA ASN A 156 0.00 -7.24 -8.74
C ASN A 156 0.78 -7.51 -7.43
N TYR A 157 0.07 -7.97 -6.40
CA TYR A 157 0.65 -8.24 -5.07
C TYR A 157 1.09 -9.70 -4.86
N LEU A 158 1.11 -10.54 -5.89
CA LEU A 158 1.53 -11.94 -5.78
C LEU A 158 2.97 -12.08 -5.23
N ASN A 159 3.88 -11.20 -5.65
CA ASN A 159 5.26 -11.13 -5.11
C ASN A 159 5.27 -10.99 -3.57
N SER A 160 4.49 -10.06 -3.02
CA SER A 160 4.32 -9.90 -1.56
C SER A 160 3.60 -11.08 -0.89
N ILE A 161 2.60 -11.66 -1.56
CA ILE A 161 1.83 -12.80 -1.04
C ILE A 161 2.73 -14.03 -0.88
N LEU A 162 3.59 -14.33 -1.85
CA LEU A 162 4.52 -15.46 -1.79
C LEU A 162 5.47 -15.34 -0.60
N ALA A 163 6.06 -14.16 -0.39
CA ALA A 163 6.90 -13.91 0.79
C ALA A 163 6.10 -14.02 2.10
N ARG A 164 4.85 -13.55 2.13
CA ARG A 164 3.98 -13.68 3.30
C ARG A 164 3.63 -15.13 3.62
N LEU A 165 3.48 -15.97 2.60
CA LEU A 165 3.25 -17.41 2.73
C LEU A 165 4.49 -18.12 3.30
N GLU A 166 5.70 -17.78 2.83
CA GLU A 166 6.93 -18.31 3.43
C GLU A 166 7.02 -18.00 4.93
N ALA A 167 6.73 -16.74 5.32
CA ALA A 167 6.70 -16.35 6.72
C ALA A 167 5.64 -17.15 7.53
N ALA A 168 4.43 -17.30 6.98
CA ALA A 168 3.36 -18.05 7.63
C ALA A 168 3.74 -19.52 7.87
N ASN A 169 4.40 -20.15 6.90
CA ASN A 169 4.79 -21.57 6.97
C ASN A 169 5.78 -21.89 8.10
N VAL A 170 6.50 -20.89 8.59
CA VAL A 170 7.42 -21.02 9.74
C VAL A 170 6.91 -20.31 11.01
N GLY A 171 5.65 -19.86 11.00
CA GLY A 171 5.01 -19.22 12.15
C GLY A 171 5.48 -17.78 12.45
N ALA A 172 6.08 -17.11 11.46
CA ALA A 172 6.44 -15.69 11.55
C ALA A 172 5.24 -14.78 11.23
N ASP A 173 5.25 -13.56 11.79
CA ASP A 173 4.22 -12.54 11.58
C ASP A 173 4.31 -11.90 10.18
N ASP A 174 5.52 -11.73 9.65
CA ASP A 174 5.78 -11.17 8.32
C ASP A 174 7.14 -11.61 7.73
N ALA A 175 7.47 -11.15 6.53
CA ALA A 175 8.74 -11.39 5.84
C ALA A 175 9.39 -10.08 5.39
N ILE A 176 10.72 -10.00 5.49
CA ILE A 176 11.56 -8.99 4.86
C ILE A 176 12.10 -9.57 3.56
N MET A 177 11.94 -8.82 2.47
CA MET A 177 12.36 -9.21 1.12
C MET A 177 13.67 -8.48 0.77
N LEU A 178 14.48 -9.13 -0.06
CA LEU A 178 15.70 -8.52 -0.61
C LEU A 178 15.46 -8.11 -2.07
N ASP A 179 16.19 -7.10 -2.53
CA ASP A 179 16.25 -6.74 -3.95
C ASP A 179 17.06 -7.78 -4.76
N SER A 180 17.10 -7.62 -6.08
CA SER A 180 17.82 -8.52 -6.99
C SER A 180 19.34 -8.56 -6.78
N ARG A 181 19.90 -7.56 -6.09
CA ARG A 181 21.33 -7.44 -5.75
C ARG A 181 21.66 -8.07 -4.40
N GLY A 182 20.64 -8.46 -3.62
CA GLY A 182 20.79 -9.07 -2.30
C GLY A 182 20.82 -8.06 -1.15
N PHE A 183 20.49 -6.79 -1.39
CA PHE A 183 20.29 -5.79 -0.33
C PHE A 183 18.86 -5.85 0.19
N VAL A 184 18.65 -5.43 1.43
CA VAL A 184 17.31 -5.30 2.02
C VAL A 184 16.48 -4.34 1.19
N SER A 185 15.30 -4.81 0.79
CA SER A 185 14.28 -4.00 0.13
C SER A 185 13.28 -3.52 1.18
N GLU A 186 12.26 -4.32 1.49
CA GLU A 186 11.23 -3.96 2.45
C GLU A 186 10.45 -5.18 2.94
N GLY A 187 9.52 -4.98 3.89
CA GLY A 187 8.57 -6.01 4.31
C GLY A 187 7.55 -6.36 3.22
N THR A 188 6.63 -7.29 3.47
CA THR A 188 5.64 -7.68 2.45
C THR A 188 4.71 -6.53 2.06
N VAL A 189 4.34 -5.68 3.02
CA VAL A 189 3.45 -4.52 2.84
C VAL A 189 3.90 -3.27 3.62
N THR A 190 5.15 -3.24 4.10
CA THR A 190 5.72 -2.18 4.94
C THR A 190 7.14 -1.85 4.50
N ASN A 191 7.55 -0.59 4.58
CA ASN A 191 8.99 -0.26 4.54
C ASN A 191 9.67 -0.67 5.84
N VAL A 192 11.00 -0.82 5.81
CA VAL A 192 11.81 -1.21 6.97
C VAL A 192 12.83 -0.12 7.34
N PHE A 193 13.06 0.01 8.63
CA PHE A 193 14.09 0.84 9.24
C PHE A 193 14.95 -0.01 10.18
N THR A 194 16.22 0.35 10.30
CA THR A 194 17.14 -0.22 11.30
C THR A 194 17.77 0.89 12.12
N VAL A 195 18.10 0.61 13.38
CA VAL A 195 18.88 1.50 14.24
C VAL A 195 20.20 0.84 14.53
N ILE A 196 21.30 1.51 14.16
CA ILE A 196 22.67 1.03 14.41
C ILE A 196 23.45 2.19 15.03
N GLU A 197 23.92 1.99 16.25
CA GLU A 197 24.69 2.99 17.02
C GLU A 197 23.97 4.36 17.12
N GLY A 198 22.64 4.32 17.29
CA GLY A 198 21.81 5.52 17.42
C GLY A 198 21.49 6.24 16.11
N VAL A 199 21.91 5.71 14.96
CA VAL A 199 21.56 6.24 13.63
C VAL A 199 20.47 5.38 12.99
N VAL A 200 19.45 6.03 12.44
CA VAL A 200 18.35 5.38 11.72
C VAL A 200 18.77 5.18 10.26
N TYR A 201 18.69 3.95 9.77
CA TYR A 201 18.92 3.60 8.38
C TYR A 201 17.65 3.06 7.75
N THR A 202 17.43 3.35 6.46
CA THR A 202 16.37 2.73 5.66
C THR A 202 16.85 2.55 4.22
N PRO A 203 16.42 1.49 3.51
CA PRO A 203 16.80 1.27 2.12
C PRO A 203 16.48 2.47 1.23
N ARG A 204 17.34 2.72 0.23
CA ARG A 204 17.06 3.71 -0.83
C ARG A 204 15.90 3.23 -1.69
N THR A 205 15.27 4.16 -2.40
CA THR A 205 14.25 3.84 -3.41
C THR A 205 14.77 2.91 -4.52
N SER A 206 16.06 3.02 -4.84
CA SER A 206 16.76 2.11 -5.77
C SER A 206 16.83 0.64 -5.31
N SER A 207 16.49 0.33 -4.05
CA SER A 207 16.37 -1.04 -3.54
C SER A 207 14.97 -1.63 -3.77
N ALA A 208 14.28 -1.20 -4.83
CA ALA A 208 12.98 -1.72 -5.27
C ALA A 208 11.87 -1.61 -4.21
N ILE A 209 11.89 -0.55 -3.41
CA ILE A 209 10.88 -0.31 -2.37
C ILE A 209 9.74 0.56 -2.88
N LEU A 210 8.55 0.38 -2.31
CA LEU A 210 7.49 1.38 -2.45
C LEU A 210 7.88 2.69 -1.77
N HIS A 211 7.59 3.83 -2.40
CA HIS A 211 7.72 5.15 -1.78
C HIS A 211 6.66 5.36 -0.71
N GLY A 212 6.88 4.79 0.48
CA GLY A 212 5.92 4.82 1.58
C GLY A 212 5.70 6.21 2.14
N ILE A 213 4.43 6.58 2.29
CA ILE A 213 4.02 7.85 2.90
C ILE A 213 4.35 7.86 4.40
N THR A 214 4.15 6.74 5.09
CA THR A 214 4.58 6.58 6.49
C THR A 214 6.10 6.66 6.60
N ARG A 215 6.86 6.01 5.70
CA ARG A 215 8.33 6.10 5.64
C ARG A 215 8.78 7.55 5.50
N ALA A 216 8.20 8.29 4.55
CA ALA A 216 8.50 9.71 4.36
C ALA A 216 8.21 10.54 5.62
N ARG A 217 7.10 10.25 6.32
CA ARG A 217 6.78 10.92 7.60
C ARG A 217 7.79 10.57 8.70
N ILE A 218 8.21 9.31 8.83
CA ILE A 218 9.22 8.89 9.80
C ILE A 218 10.55 9.61 9.54
N ILE A 219 11.04 9.64 8.30
CA ILE A 219 12.28 10.35 7.94
C ILE A 219 12.19 11.83 8.34
N ARG A 220 11.05 12.47 8.07
CA ARG A 220 10.81 13.87 8.46
C ARG A 220 10.80 14.04 9.99
N LEU A 221 10.16 13.14 10.72
CA LEU A 221 10.14 13.16 12.19
C LEU A 221 11.54 12.98 12.77
N CYS A 222 12.37 12.08 12.24
CA CYS A 222 13.76 11.93 12.66
C CYS A 222 14.51 13.26 12.55
N ARG A 223 14.38 13.95 11.40
CA ARG A 223 15.01 15.27 11.19
C ARG A 223 14.48 16.33 12.16
N GLU A 224 13.17 16.38 12.39
CA GLU A 224 12.53 17.31 13.33
C GLU A 224 12.99 17.07 14.79
N LEU A 225 13.28 15.82 15.14
CA LEU A 225 13.74 15.41 16.48
C LEU A 225 15.28 15.42 16.62
N GLY A 226 16.02 15.79 15.58
CA GLY A 226 17.49 15.75 15.59
C GLY A 226 18.09 14.34 15.58
N ILE A 227 17.31 13.32 15.21
CA ILE A 227 17.77 11.94 15.03
C ILE A 227 18.36 11.81 13.62
N MET A 228 19.62 11.38 13.55
CA MET A 228 20.29 11.15 12.27
C MET A 228 19.59 10.02 11.51
N VAL A 229 19.17 10.31 10.28
CA VAL A 229 18.53 9.35 9.38
C VAL A 229 19.25 9.31 8.04
N VAL A 230 19.63 8.11 7.60
CA VAL A 230 20.42 7.89 6.39
C VAL A 230 19.72 6.88 5.47
N GLU A 231 19.44 7.30 4.25
CA GLU A 231 18.94 6.42 3.20
C GLU A 231 20.13 5.78 2.47
N ARG A 232 20.30 4.46 2.61
CA ARG A 232 21.37 3.67 1.97
C ARG A 232 20.99 2.21 1.80
N GLU A 233 21.74 1.49 0.99
CA GLU A 233 21.70 0.04 0.93
C GLU A 233 22.03 -0.56 2.31
N ILE A 234 21.28 -1.61 2.69
CA ILE A 234 21.44 -2.34 3.95
C ILE A 234 21.65 -3.82 3.59
N THR A 235 22.68 -4.43 4.16
CA THR A 235 22.95 -5.86 3.98
C THR A 235 22.13 -6.71 4.96
N PRO A 236 21.89 -8.01 4.66
CA PRO A 236 21.27 -8.92 5.61
C PRO A 236 22.02 -9.03 6.95
N PHE A 237 23.35 -8.92 6.93
CA PHE A 237 24.16 -8.91 8.15
C PHE A 237 23.79 -7.72 9.04
N GLU A 238 23.77 -6.52 8.47
CA GLU A 238 23.41 -5.29 9.21
C GLU A 238 21.98 -5.32 9.74
N LEU A 239 21.04 -5.90 8.99
CA LEU A 239 19.65 -6.06 9.43
C LEU A 239 19.57 -6.94 10.69
N VAL A 240 20.27 -8.08 10.69
CA VAL A 240 20.22 -9.05 11.80
C VAL A 240 21.04 -8.57 13.00
N SER A 241 22.09 -7.77 12.77
CA SER A 241 22.95 -7.23 13.83
C SER A 241 22.52 -5.85 14.33
N ALA A 242 21.43 -5.29 13.83
CA ALA A 242 20.95 -3.96 14.24
C ALA A 242 20.51 -3.95 15.72
N ASN A 243 20.61 -2.77 16.36
CA ASN A 243 20.11 -2.60 17.72
C ASN A 243 18.57 -2.66 17.75
N GLU A 244 17.92 -2.09 16.73
CA GLU A 244 16.46 -2.11 16.56
C GLU A 244 16.09 -2.26 15.08
N VAL A 245 14.93 -2.85 14.80
CA VAL A 245 14.32 -2.97 13.46
C VAL A 245 12.83 -2.68 13.58
N PHE A 246 12.27 -1.84 12.71
CA PHE A 246 10.84 -1.49 12.71
C PHE A 246 10.31 -1.10 11.33
#